data_AF-A0A522P2U3-F1
#
_entry.id   AF-A0A522P2U3-F1
#
_cell.length_a   1.000
_cell.length_b   1.000
_cell.length_c   1.000
_cell.angle_alpha   90.00
_cell.angle_beta   90.00
_cell.angle_gamma   90.00
#
_symmetry.space_group_name_H-M   'P 1'
#
loop_
_entity.id
_entity.type
_entity.pdbx_description
1 polymer ?
#
loop_
_entity_poly.entity_id
_entity_poly.type
_entity_poly.pdbx_seq_one_letter_code
_entity_poly.pdbx_strand_id
1 'polypeptide(L)'
;MTLEEAARISAQCDTGALDTTLPGTQKLIDQAHRVQLDAHLWGAPRHDKQRTSVRRAIIAGWLFLAASLAGFALSFTLASVP
;
A
#
# COMPACT_ATOMS: atom_id res chain seq x y z
N MET A 1 -8.92 -0.97 24.22
CA MET A 1 -8.91 -0.71 22.78
C MET A 1 -8.79 -2.03 22.06
N THR A 2 -9.80 -2.40 21.27
CA THR A 2 -9.76 -3.62 20.47
C THR A 2 -9.12 -3.36 19.09
N LEU A 3 -8.72 -4.43 18.38
CA LEU A 3 -8.11 -4.31 17.06
C LEU A 3 -9.08 -3.73 16.01
N GLU A 4 -10.35 -4.14 16.07
CA GLU A 4 -11.41 -3.60 15.20
C GLU A 4 -11.66 -2.11 15.45
N GLU A 5 -11.63 -1.69 16.71
CA GLU A 5 -11.78 -0.30 17.11
C GLU A 5 -10.59 0.55 16.63
N ALA A 6 -9.36 0.02 16.75
CA ALA A 6 -8.16 0.64 16.20
C ALA A 6 -8.20 0.76 14.67
N ALA A 7 -8.71 -0.26 13.97
CA ALA A 7 -8.89 -0.22 12.52
C ALA A 7 -9.95 0.78 12.06
N ARG A 8 -11.00 0.98 12.86
CA ARG A 8 -12.02 1.98 12.56
C ARG A 8 -11.48 3.40 12.72
N ILE A 9 -10.71 3.65 13.77
CA ILE A 9 -10.09 4.96 14.04
C ILE A 9 -9.07 5.32 12.96
N SER A 10 -8.20 4.38 12.55
CA SER A 10 -7.25 4.64 11.46
C SER A 10 -7.95 4.87 10.13
N ALA A 11 -9.00 4.10 9.80
CA ALA A 11 -9.80 4.34 8.61
C ALA A 11 -10.47 5.73 8.60
N GLN A 12 -10.97 6.20 9.75
CA GLN A 12 -11.57 7.54 9.86
C GLN A 12 -10.53 8.65 9.71
N CYS A 13 -9.32 8.44 10.25
CA CYS A 13 -8.18 9.34 10.06
C CYS A 13 -7.78 9.42 8.57
N ASP A 14 -7.68 8.28 7.87
CA ASP A 14 -7.36 8.24 6.43
C ASP A 14 -8.40 8.96 5.57
N THR A 15 -9.68 8.89 5.98
CA THR A 15 -10.77 9.61 5.29
C THR A 15 -10.86 11.10 5.64
N GLY A 16 -10.02 11.60 6.56
CA GLY A 16 -10.06 12.98 7.03
C GLY A 16 -11.31 13.32 7.85
N ALA A 17 -12.05 12.30 8.30
CA ALA A 17 -13.27 12.46 9.09
C ALA A 17 -12.98 12.69 10.59
N LEU A 18 -11.73 12.44 11.01
CA LEU A 18 -11.29 12.63 12.38
C LEU A 18 -10.62 14.01 12.52
N ASP A 19 -11.16 14.85 13.40
CA ASP A 19 -10.58 16.17 13.68
C ASP A 19 -9.35 16.02 14.58
N THR A 20 -8.18 16.10 13.95
CA THR A 20 -6.86 15.99 14.60
C THR A 20 -6.47 17.25 15.38
N THR A 21 -7.23 18.35 15.22
CA THR A 21 -6.97 19.60 15.96
C THR A 21 -7.54 19.57 17.37
N LEU A 22 -8.46 18.62 17.65
CA LEU A 22 -9.00 18.40 18.98
C LEU A 22 -7.93 17.82 19.92
N PRO A 23 -7.75 18.41 21.12
CA PRO A 23 -6.80 17.91 22.09
C PRO A 23 -7.18 16.50 22.55
N GLY A 24 -6.28 15.54 22.33
CA GLY A 24 -6.48 14.13 22.70
C GLY A 24 -6.73 13.20 21.50
N THR A 25 -7.17 13.72 20.35
CA THR A 25 -7.38 12.90 19.13
C THR A 25 -6.08 12.26 18.66
N GLN A 26 -4.96 12.98 18.73
CA GLN A 26 -3.66 12.47 18.31
C GLN A 26 -3.17 11.32 19.20
N LYS A 27 -3.45 11.36 20.51
CA LYS A 27 -3.14 10.24 21.42
C LYS A 27 -3.97 9.00 21.10
N LEU A 28 -5.22 9.17 20.71
CA LEU A 28 -6.09 8.07 20.26
C LEU A 28 -5.59 7.44 18.96
N ILE A 29 -5.13 8.26 18.00
CA ILE A 29 -4.53 7.78 16.75
C ILE A 29 -3.24 7.00 17.03
N ASP A 30 -2.34 7.53 17.87
CA ASP A 30 -1.08 6.86 18.22
C ASP A 30 -1.33 5.51 18.91
N GLN A 31 -2.33 5.45 19.79
CA GLN A 31 -2.70 4.21 20.47
C GLN A 31 -3.31 3.19 19.49
N ALA A 32 -4.13 3.64 18.54
CA ALA A 32 -4.66 2.80 17.46
C ALA A 32 -3.54 2.21 16.60
N HIS A 33 -2.57 3.05 16.24
CA HIS A 33 -1.42 2.66 15.42
C HIS A 33 -0.56 1.60 16.12
N ARG A 34 -0.32 1.75 17.43
CA ARG A 34 0.41 0.76 18.24
C ARG A 34 -0.32 -0.59 18.30
N VAL A 35 -1.62 -0.59 18.56
CA VAL A 35 -2.42 -1.82 18.63
C VAL A 35 -2.44 -2.56 17.29
N GLN A 36 -2.51 -1.84 16.17
CA GLN A 36 -2.40 -2.44 14.84
C GLN A 36 -1.00 -2.99 14.54
N LEU A 37 0.06 -2.25 14.92
CA LEU A 37 1.45 -2.69 14.77
C LEU A 37 1.73 -3.97 15.57
N ASP A 38 1.36 -4.00 16.84
CA ASP A 38 1.52 -5.18 17.69
C ASP A 38 0.79 -6.38 17.10
N ALA A 39 -0.44 -6.19 16.60
CA ALA A 39 -1.16 -7.28 15.94
C ALA A 39 -0.51 -7.73 14.61
N HIS A 40 0.11 -6.81 13.88
CA HIS A 40 0.84 -7.14 12.65
C HIS A 40 2.12 -7.93 12.95
N LEU A 41 2.83 -7.54 14.00
CA LEU A 41 4.07 -8.19 14.45
C LEU A 41 3.82 -9.58 15.05
N TRP A 42 2.67 -9.79 15.68
CA TRP A 42 2.30 -11.07 16.31
C TRP A 42 1.42 -11.98 15.43
N GLY A 43 1.14 -11.60 14.18
CA GLY A 43 0.65 -12.53 13.15
C GLY A 43 -0.86 -12.54 12.84
N ALA A 44 -1.60 -11.45 13.04
CA ALA A 44 -3.00 -11.39 12.58
C ALA A 44 -3.10 -11.23 11.04
N PRO A 45 -4.03 -11.94 10.38
CA PRO A 45 -4.12 -12.03 8.93
C PRO A 45 -4.41 -10.67 8.30
N ARG A 46 -3.63 -10.37 7.26
CA ARG A 46 -3.67 -9.15 6.45
C ARG A 46 -5.06 -8.95 5.85
N HIS A 47 -5.89 -8.11 6.47
CA HIS A 47 -7.23 -7.79 5.98
C HIS A 47 -7.13 -6.97 4.67
N ASP A 48 -7.18 -7.67 3.55
CA ASP A 48 -7.70 -7.39 2.20
C ASP A 48 -7.48 -6.04 1.47
N LYS A 49 -6.98 -4.97 2.07
CA LYS A 49 -6.89 -3.66 1.38
C LYS A 49 -5.67 -3.50 0.47
N GLN A 50 -4.69 -4.41 0.53
CA GLN A 50 -3.45 -4.31 -0.24
C GLN A 50 -3.44 -5.11 -1.55
N ARG A 51 -4.44 -5.97 -1.81
CA ARG A 51 -4.48 -6.77 -3.04
C ARG A 51 -4.55 -5.92 -4.31
N THR A 52 -5.19 -4.76 -4.26
CA THR A 52 -5.31 -3.85 -5.41
C THR A 52 -4.03 -3.08 -5.68
N SER A 53 -3.32 -2.64 -4.63
CA SER A 53 -2.05 -1.91 -4.79
C SER A 53 -0.91 -2.81 -5.26
N VAL A 54 -0.85 -4.06 -4.76
CA VAL A 54 0.13 -5.05 -5.23
C VAL A 54 -0.14 -5.46 -6.67
N ARG A 55 -1.42 -5.67 -7.05
CA ARG A 55 -1.77 -5.93 -8.46
C ARG A 55 -1.35 -4.80 -9.39
N ARG A 56 -1.56 -3.54 -9.01
CA ARG A 56 -1.10 -2.39 -9.80
C ARG A 56 0.42 -2.35 -9.94
N ALA A 57 1.17 -2.61 -8.86
CA ALA A 57 2.63 -2.67 -8.91
C ALA A 57 3.13 -3.81 -9.82
N ILE A 58 2.50 -4.99 -9.76
CA ILE A 58 2.84 -6.13 -10.63
C ILE A 58 2.55 -5.80 -12.10
N ILE A 59 1.38 -5.22 -12.40
CA ILE A 59 1.02 -4.82 -13.77
C ILE A 59 2.00 -3.78 -14.30
N ALA A 60 2.34 -2.77 -13.49
CA ALA A 60 3.32 -1.75 -13.87
C ALA A 60 4.71 -2.36 -14.13
N GLY A 61 5.15 -3.30 -13.27
CA GLY A 61 6.40 -4.03 -13.45
C GLY A 61 6.44 -4.84 -14.75
N TRP A 62 5.35 -5.56 -15.07
CA TRP A 62 5.24 -6.30 -16.33
C TRP A 62 5.23 -5.40 -17.56
N LEU A 63 4.52 -4.26 -17.50
CA LEU A 63 4.51 -3.26 -18.57
C LEU A 63 5.90 -2.69 -18.83
N PHE A 64 6.63 -2.36 -17.77
CA PHE A 64 8.00 -1.85 -17.87
C PHE A 64 8.95 -2.90 -18.48
N LEU A 65 8.82 -4.17 -18.06
CA LEU A 65 9.62 -5.26 -18.59
C LEU A 65 9.34 -5.49 -20.08
N ALA A 66 8.06 -5.52 -20.47
CA ALA A 66 7.64 -5.69 -21.86
C ALA A 66 8.11 -4.54 -22.75
N ALA A 67 8.02 -3.29 -22.28
CA ALA A 67 8.51 -2.12 -23.01
C ALA A 67 10.04 -2.18 -23.19
N SER A 68 10.77 -2.59 -22.15
CA SER A 68 12.23 -2.75 -22.22
C SER A 68 12.64 -3.83 -23.21
N LEU A 69 11.97 -5.00 -23.18
CA LEU A 69 12.22 -6.08 -24.14
C LEU A 69 11.87 -5.68 -25.57
N ALA A 70 10.76 -4.97 -25.77
CA ALA A 70 10.35 -4.51 -27.10
C ALA A 70 11.34 -3.48 -27.67
N GLY A 71 11.79 -2.52 -26.86
CA GLY A 71 12.81 -1.54 -27.26
C GLY A 71 14.16 -2.19 -27.56
N PHE A 72 14.55 -3.20 -26.77
CA PHE A 72 15.76 -3.98 -27.01
C PHE A 72 15.67 -4.80 -28.30
N ALA A 73 14.54 -5.48 -28.52
CA ALA A 73 14.30 -6.26 -29.74
C ALA A 73 14.29 -5.37 -30.99
N LEU A 74 13.64 -4.19 -30.93
CA LEU A 74 13.64 -3.24 -32.05
C LEU A 74 15.06 -2.78 -32.39
N SER A 75 15.86 -2.44 -31.37
CA SER A 75 17.25 -2.00 -31.53
C SER A 75 18.12 -3.10 -32.14
N PHE A 76 17.92 -4.35 -31.70
CA PHE A 76 18.63 -5.51 -32.23
C PHE A 76 18.23 -5.79 -33.69
N THR A 77 16.94 -5.69 -34.02
CA THR A 77 16.48 -5.88 -35.41
C THR A 77 17.01 -4.79 -36.34
N LEU A 78 17.00 -3.51 -35.93
CA LEU A 78 17.56 -2.41 -36.72
C LEU A 78 19.07 -2.56 -36.94
N ALA A 79 19.81 -3.04 -35.93
CA ALA A 79 21.24 -3.29 -36.02
C ALA A 79 21.58 -4.53 -36.88
N SER A 80 20.61 -5.42 -37.12
CA SER A 80 20.79 -6.65 -37.90
C SER A 80 20.45 -6.51 -39.38
N VAL A 81 19.89 -5.37 -39.81
CA VAL A 81 19.62 -5.08 -41.23
C VAL A 81 20.87 -4.41 -41.83
N PRO A 82 21.57 -5.06 -42.79
CA PRO A 82 22.80 -4.55 -43.40
C PRO A 82 22.56 -3.40 -44.39
#